data_AF-A0A392PFF1-F1
#
_entry.id   AF-A0A392PFF1-F1
#
_cell.length_a   1.000
_cell.length_b   1.000
_cell.length_c   1.000
_cell.angle_alpha   90.00
_cell.angle_beta   90.00
_cell.angle_gamma   90.00
#
_symmetry.space_group_name_H-M   'P 1'
#
loop_
_entity.id
_entity.type
_entity.pdbx_description
1 polymer ?
#
loop_
_entity_poly.entity_id
_entity_poly.type
_entity_poly.pdbx_seq_one_letter_code
_entity_poly.pdbx_strand_id
1 'polypeptide(L)'
;EVGVEIEPFGDLNTETERKLGQLVLEKYGTEFYILHRYPLAVRPFYTMPCYDNALYSNSFDVFIRGEEIISGAQRIHVPEFLEKRAQDCGIEVKRAHDSGNEVKRSQDSGNEVNTISTYIDSFRYYIHSSLPLVFNVSLLHGCSGCSFIELWL
;
A
#
# COMPACT_ATOMS: atom_id res chain seq x y z
N GLU A 1 -27.59 15.00 8.49
CA GLU A 1 -26.86 14.56 7.29
C GLU A 1 -26.22 15.78 6.65
N VAL A 2 -25.01 15.67 6.11
CA VAL A 2 -24.15 16.83 5.73
C VAL A 2 -24.26 17.18 4.23
N GLY A 3 -25.13 16.50 3.49
CA GLY A 3 -25.41 16.82 2.08
C GLY A 3 -24.23 16.59 1.13
N VAL A 4 -23.26 15.76 1.52
CA VAL A 4 -22.15 15.34 0.66
C VAL A 4 -22.42 13.93 0.18
N GLU A 5 -22.55 13.75 -1.13
CA GLU A 5 -22.56 12.42 -1.74
C GLU A 5 -21.13 11.89 -1.79
N ILE A 6 -20.92 10.70 -1.22
CA ILE A 6 -19.62 10.01 -1.21
C ILE A 6 -19.84 8.68 -1.93
N GLU A 7 -18.96 8.36 -2.87
CA GLU A 7 -18.97 7.04 -3.51
C GLU A 7 -18.63 5.96 -2.46
N PRO A 8 -19.45 4.90 -2.30
CA PRO A 8 -19.28 3.92 -1.22
C PRO A 8 -17.92 3.21 -1.17
N PHE A 9 -17.22 3.15 -2.29
CA PHE A 9 -15.89 2.54 -2.43
C PHE A 9 -14.85 3.50 -3.03
N GLY A 10 -15.19 4.78 -3.12
CA GLY A 10 -14.29 5.83 -3.59
C GLY A 10 -13.33 6.27 -2.49
N ASP A 11 -12.27 6.95 -2.92
CA ASP A 11 -11.35 7.60 -1.99
C ASP A 11 -11.94 8.92 -1.48
N LEU A 12 -11.48 9.39 -0.31
CA LEU A 12 -11.89 10.69 0.21
C LEU A 12 -11.09 11.78 -0.52
N ASN A 13 -11.78 12.73 -1.12
CA ASN A 13 -11.12 13.94 -1.59
C ASN A 13 -10.86 14.92 -0.44
N THR A 14 -9.92 15.85 -0.63
CA THR A 14 -9.50 16.83 0.38
C THR A 14 -10.66 17.64 0.96
N GLU A 15 -11.69 17.96 0.18
CA GLU A 15 -12.86 18.68 0.69
C GLU A 15 -13.68 17.82 1.67
N THR A 16 -13.80 16.53 1.38
CA THR A 16 -14.54 15.58 2.21
C THR A 16 -13.77 15.28 3.50
N GLU A 17 -12.45 15.18 3.43
CA GLU A 17 -11.58 15.02 4.62
C GLU A 17 -11.69 16.19 5.58
N ARG A 18 -11.66 17.44 5.06
CA ARG A 18 -11.85 18.64 5.86
C ARG A 18 -13.22 18.69 6.54
N LYS A 19 -14.27 18.35 5.80
CA LYS A 19 -15.63 18.25 6.36
C LYS A 19 -15.72 17.17 7.43
N LEU A 20 -15.09 16.01 7.20
CA LEU A 20 -15.01 14.94 8.19
C LEU A 20 -14.30 15.43 9.46
N GLY A 21 -13.20 16.15 9.33
CA GLY A 21 -12.49 16.75 10.46
C GLY A 21 -13.36 17.68 11.30
N GLN A 22 -14.17 18.54 10.66
CA GLN A 22 -15.13 19.40 11.36
C GLN A 22 -16.18 18.57 12.12
N LEU A 23 -16.73 17.52 11.50
CA LEU A 23 -17.72 16.66 12.15
C LEU A 23 -17.14 15.87 13.32
N VAL A 24 -15.90 15.41 13.21
CA VAL A 24 -15.19 14.73 14.30
C VAL A 24 -14.96 15.69 15.47
N LEU A 25 -14.56 16.94 15.18
CA LEU A 25 -14.39 17.97 16.21
C LEU A 25 -15.71 18.29 16.90
N GLU A 26 -16.79 18.52 16.15
CA GLU A 26 -18.12 18.82 16.70
C GLU A 26 -18.67 17.68 17.57
N LYS A 27 -18.46 16.44 17.14
CA LYS A 27 -19.03 15.26 17.81
C LYS A 27 -18.20 14.76 18.99
N TYR A 28 -16.88 14.81 18.88
CA TYR A 28 -15.96 14.16 19.82
C TYR A 28 -14.98 15.14 20.48
N GLY A 29 -14.95 16.41 20.09
CA GLY A 29 -14.08 17.42 20.70
C GLY A 29 -12.59 17.20 20.43
N THR A 30 -12.24 16.46 19.38
CA THR A 30 -10.85 16.15 19.00
C THR A 30 -10.57 16.55 17.56
N GLU A 31 -9.35 17.01 17.32
CA GLU A 31 -8.82 17.27 15.98
C GLU A 31 -7.90 16.15 15.50
N PHE A 32 -7.62 15.15 16.36
CA PHE A 32 -6.77 14.00 16.06
C PHE A 32 -7.62 12.74 16.02
N TYR A 33 -7.59 12.02 14.91
CA TYR A 33 -8.32 10.76 14.73
C TYR A 33 -7.67 9.86 13.67
N ILE A 34 -8.09 8.60 13.66
CA ILE A 34 -7.65 7.59 12.70
C ILE A 34 -8.88 7.08 11.98
N LEU A 35 -8.86 7.10 10.65
CA LEU A 35 -9.83 6.41 9.82
C LEU A 35 -9.21 5.09 9.36
N HIS A 36 -9.90 3.97 9.56
CA HIS A 36 -9.40 2.65 9.23
C HIS A 36 -10.41 1.89 8.36
N ARG A 37 -9.96 0.79 7.75
CA ARG A 37 -10.76 -0.04 6.83
C ARG A 37 -11.22 0.72 5.58
N TYR A 38 -10.25 1.27 4.85
CA TYR A 38 -10.55 1.84 3.55
C TYR A 38 -10.93 0.77 2.53
N PRO A 39 -11.64 1.14 1.44
CA PRO A 39 -11.87 0.24 0.32
C PRO A 39 -10.55 -0.31 -0.22
N LEU A 40 -10.46 -1.63 -0.41
CA LEU A 40 -9.26 -2.26 -0.93
C LEU A 40 -8.90 -1.77 -2.34
N ALA A 41 -9.91 -1.38 -3.12
CA ALA A 41 -9.77 -0.93 -4.50
C ALA A 41 -8.97 0.38 -4.65
N VAL A 42 -8.97 1.24 -3.62
CA VAL A 42 -8.25 2.53 -3.65
C VAL A 42 -6.85 2.43 -3.03
N ARG A 43 -6.46 1.25 -2.54
CA ARG A 43 -5.17 1.02 -1.88
C ARG A 43 -4.18 0.28 -2.78
N PRO A 44 -2.87 0.50 -2.59
CA PRO A 44 -1.87 -0.17 -3.42
C PRO A 44 -1.92 -1.70 -3.29
N PHE A 45 -1.44 -2.42 -4.31
CA PHE A 45 -1.56 -3.88 -4.43
C PHE A 45 -1.00 -4.66 -3.23
N TYR A 46 0.02 -4.13 -2.56
CA TYR A 46 0.66 -4.75 -1.38
C TYR A 46 -0.17 -4.67 -0.10
N THR A 47 -1.35 -4.05 -0.14
CA THR A 47 -2.23 -3.84 1.01
C THR A 47 -3.01 -5.12 1.35
N MET A 48 -2.93 -5.55 2.61
CA MET A 48 -3.66 -6.71 3.11
C MET A 48 -5.17 -6.45 3.15
N PRO A 49 -6.02 -7.32 2.55
CA PRO A 49 -7.48 -7.24 2.70
C PRO A 49 -7.94 -7.53 4.14
N CYS A 50 -9.11 -7.03 4.52
CA CYS A 50 -9.72 -7.41 5.80
C CYS A 50 -10.13 -8.88 5.80
N TYR A 51 -9.99 -9.54 6.96
CA TYR A 51 -10.31 -10.95 7.14
C TYR A 51 -11.82 -11.25 7.07
N ASP A 52 -12.64 -10.27 7.43
CA ASP A 52 -14.10 -10.38 7.52
C ASP A 52 -14.82 -9.84 6.27
N ASN A 53 -14.21 -8.92 5.53
CA ASN A 53 -14.77 -8.37 4.29
C ASN A 53 -13.66 -7.94 3.30
N ALA A 54 -13.51 -8.71 2.23
CA ALA A 54 -12.48 -8.50 1.20
C ALA A 54 -12.66 -7.22 0.36
N LEU A 55 -13.79 -6.50 0.47
CA LEU A 55 -13.97 -5.18 -0.15
C LEU A 55 -13.18 -4.08 0.58
N TYR A 56 -12.78 -4.34 1.83
CA TYR A 56 -12.00 -3.42 2.65
C TYR A 56 -10.59 -3.95 2.89
N SER A 57 -9.70 -3.06 3.30
CA SER A 57 -8.30 -3.36 3.63
C SER A 57 -7.96 -3.11 5.09
N ASN A 58 -6.93 -3.79 5.58
CA ASN A 58 -6.27 -3.50 6.85
C ASN A 58 -5.35 -2.27 6.70
N SER A 59 -5.92 -1.16 6.24
CA SER A 59 -5.26 0.13 6.08
C SER A 59 -5.89 1.19 6.96
N PHE A 60 -5.13 2.25 7.21
CA PHE A 60 -5.55 3.37 8.03
C PHE A 60 -4.87 4.65 7.55
N ASP A 61 -5.56 5.77 7.75
CA ASP A 61 -5.03 7.11 7.61
C ASP A 61 -5.22 7.85 8.93
N VAL A 62 -4.21 8.63 9.32
CA VAL A 62 -4.19 9.45 10.54
C VAL A 62 -4.38 10.90 10.14
N PHE A 63 -5.28 11.58 10.84
CA PHE A 63 -5.67 12.96 10.54
C PHE A 63 -5.37 13.89 11.71
N ILE A 64 -4.93 15.10 11.37
CA ILE A 64 -4.88 16.25 12.28
C ILE A 64 -5.63 17.41 11.62
N ARG A 65 -6.63 17.96 12.32
CA ARG A 65 -7.43 19.11 11.85
C ARG A 65 -8.08 18.90 10.47
N GLY A 66 -8.45 17.65 10.16
CA GLY A 66 -9.09 17.29 8.88
C GLY A 66 -8.13 17.19 7.69
N GLU A 67 -6.82 17.13 7.94
CA GLU A 67 -5.79 16.87 6.93
C GLU A 67 -5.09 15.55 7.24
N GLU A 68 -4.86 14.73 6.21
CA GLU A 68 -4.09 13.50 6.33
C GLU A 68 -2.62 13.81 6.65
N ILE A 69 -2.06 13.15 7.66
CA ILE A 69 -0.64 13.27 8.04
C ILE A 69 0.15 11.97 7.87
N ILE A 70 -0.52 10.82 7.94
CA ILE A 70 0.08 9.49 7.83
C ILE A 70 -0.90 8.59 7.12
N SER A 71 -0.45 7.90 6.06
CA SER A 71 -1.15 6.75 5.50
C SER A 71 -0.36 5.46 5.74
N GLY A 72 -1.04 4.41 6.19
CA GLY A 72 -0.43 3.14 6.56
C GLY A 72 -1.31 1.93 6.26
N ALA A 73 -0.70 0.74 6.19
CA ALA A 73 -1.42 -0.51 6.03
C ALA A 73 -0.60 -1.72 6.47
N GLN A 74 -1.31 -2.79 6.87
CA GLN A 74 -0.71 -4.11 6.94
C GLN A 74 -0.32 -4.56 5.52
N ARG A 75 0.94 -4.98 5.33
CA ARG A 75 1.45 -5.50 4.07
C ARG A 75 1.13 -6.99 3.91
N ILE A 76 0.99 -7.43 2.67
CA ILE A 76 0.90 -8.85 2.34
C ILE A 76 2.28 -9.49 2.48
N HIS A 77 2.41 -10.44 3.41
CA HIS A 77 3.66 -11.15 3.69
C HIS A 77 3.76 -12.52 3.01
N VAL A 78 2.70 -12.97 2.33
CA VAL A 78 2.66 -14.23 1.58
C VAL A 78 2.97 -13.94 0.11
N PRO A 79 4.12 -14.37 -0.44
CA PRO A 79 4.55 -14.00 -1.79
C PRO A 79 3.55 -14.36 -2.88
N GLU A 80 2.96 -15.56 -2.81
CA GLU A 80 1.98 -16.04 -3.80
C GLU A 80 0.72 -15.16 -3.80
N PHE A 81 0.32 -14.69 -2.61
CA PHE A 81 -0.84 -13.81 -2.48
C PHE A 81 -0.52 -12.38 -2.93
N LEU A 82 0.69 -11.90 -2.66
CA LEU A 82 1.18 -10.60 -3.13
C LEU A 82 1.24 -10.54 -4.66
N GLU A 83 1.73 -11.61 -5.31
CA GLU A 83 1.74 -11.75 -6.77
C GLU A 83 0.32 -11.73 -7.35
N LYS A 84 -0.59 -12.49 -6.74
CA LYS A 84 -1.99 -12.49 -7.17
C LYS A 84 -2.61 -11.09 -7.10
N ARG A 85 -2.39 -10.37 -6.00
CA ARG A 85 -2.88 -9.00 -5.83
C ARG A 85 -2.26 -8.03 -6.82
N ALA A 86 -0.97 -8.17 -7.12
CA ALA A 86 -0.31 -7.39 -8.16
C ALA A 86 -0.99 -7.61 -9.52
N GLN A 87 -1.24 -8.87 -9.89
CA GLN A 87 -1.93 -9.23 -11.13
C GLN A 87 -3.37 -8.69 -11.18
N ASP A 88 -4.13 -8.81 -10.09
CA ASP A 88 -5.48 -8.25 -9.96
C ASP A 88 -5.49 -6.72 -10.15
N CYS A 89 -4.40 -6.04 -9.78
CA CYS A 89 -4.17 -4.61 -9.99
C CYS A 89 -3.55 -4.27 -11.37
N GLY A 90 -3.41 -5.25 -12.27
CA GLY A 90 -2.85 -5.06 -13.62
C GLY A 90 -1.33 -4.94 -13.69
N ILE A 91 -0.62 -5.35 -12.65
CA ILE A 91 0.85 -5.30 -12.58
C ILE A 91 1.43 -6.63 -13.07
N GLU A 92 2.28 -6.58 -14.10
CA GLU A 92 2.94 -7.76 -14.64
C GLU A 92 4.09 -8.22 -13.73
N VAL A 93 4.01 -9.45 -13.22
CA VAL A 93 5.08 -10.08 -12.42
C VAL A 93 5.78 -11.13 -13.29
N LYS A 94 6.99 -10.81 -13.78
CA LYS A 94 7.83 -11.74 -14.58
C LYS A 94 8.82 -12.46 -13.67
N ARG A 95 8.69 -13.77 -13.50
CA ARG A 95 9.65 -14.54 -12.69
C ARG A 95 10.96 -14.76 -13.44
N ALA A 96 12.08 -14.63 -12.72
CA ALA A 96 13.41 -14.85 -13.28
C ALA A 96 13.60 -16.28 -13.85
N HIS A 97 12.88 -17.28 -13.32
CA HIS A 97 13.02 -18.68 -13.72
C HIS A 97 12.15 -19.12 -14.91
N ASP A 98 11.17 -18.31 -15.35
CA ASP A 98 10.35 -18.63 -16.54
C ASP A 98 11.09 -18.31 -17.85
N SER A 99 12.27 -17.68 -17.76
CA SER A 99 13.19 -17.49 -18.88
C SER A 99 14.03 -18.74 -19.06
N GLY A 100 13.53 -19.72 -19.82
CA GLY A 100 14.27 -20.91 -20.25
C GLY A 100 15.40 -20.62 -21.23
N ASN A 101 16.25 -19.63 -20.96
CA ASN A 101 17.45 -19.33 -21.74
C ASN A 101 18.60 -18.91 -20.82
N GLU A 102 19.70 -19.64 -20.99
CA GLU A 102 21.08 -19.31 -20.64
C GLU A 102 21.29 -17.87 -20.15
N VAL A 103 21.78 -17.73 -18.91
CA VAL A 103 22.27 -16.46 -18.35
C VAL A 103 23.44 -15.98 -19.20
N LYS A 104 23.12 -15.31 -20.31
CA LYS A 104 24.07 -14.42 -20.97
C LYS A 104 24.06 -13.15 -20.14
N ARG A 105 25.15 -12.93 -19.42
CA ARG A 105 25.59 -11.59 -19.00
C ARG A 105 25.77 -10.75 -20.26
N SER A 106 24.68 -10.28 -20.85
CA SER A 106 24.72 -9.16 -21.76
C SER A 106 24.81 -7.91 -20.90
N GLN A 107 25.95 -7.24 -21.03
CA GLN A 107 26.07 -5.82 -20.73
C GLN A 107 25.00 -5.12 -21.57
N ASP A 108 23.84 -4.85 -20.97
CA ASP A 108 22.82 -4.02 -21.60
C ASP A 108 22.56 -2.84 -20.68
N SER A 109 22.88 -1.68 -21.23
CA SER A 109 22.67 -0.38 -20.65
C SER A 109 21.19 -0.17 -20.34
N GLY A 110 20.86 0.02 -19.06
CA GLY A 110 19.66 0.78 -18.66
C GLY A 110 18.29 0.10 -18.79
N ASN A 111 18.20 -1.23 -18.75
CA ASN A 111 16.90 -1.92 -18.80
C ASN A 111 16.42 -2.36 -17.41
N GLU A 112 15.32 -1.74 -17.01
CA GLU A 112 14.47 -1.96 -15.83
C GLU A 112 14.07 -3.44 -15.69
N VAL A 113 14.90 -4.25 -15.04
CA VAL A 113 14.50 -5.58 -14.56
C VAL A 113 13.47 -5.35 -13.45
N ASN A 114 12.20 -5.27 -13.85
CA ASN A 114 10.98 -5.00 -13.07
C ASN A 114 11.21 -5.00 -11.56
N THR A 115 11.32 -3.79 -10.97
CA THR A 115 11.50 -3.54 -9.53
C THR A 115 10.58 -4.40 -8.65
N ILE A 116 9.36 -4.68 -9.13
CA ILE A 116 8.35 -5.46 -8.42
C ILE A 116 8.69 -6.97 -8.38
N SER A 117 9.23 -7.56 -9.44
CA SER A 117 9.69 -8.96 -9.38
C SER A 117 10.87 -9.09 -8.42
N THR A 118 11.83 -8.16 -8.51
CA THR A 118 12.98 -8.11 -7.60
C THR A 118 12.52 -7.95 -6.15
N TYR A 119 11.50 -7.13 -5.90
CA TYR A 119 10.89 -6.98 -4.59
C TYR A 119 10.26 -8.30 -4.10
N ILE A 120 9.38 -8.93 -4.88
CA ILE A 120 8.72 -10.19 -4.52
C ILE A 120 9.72 -11.33 -4.31
N ASP A 121 10.73 -11.43 -5.16
CA ASP A 121 11.78 -12.44 -5.04
C ASP A 121 12.68 -12.18 -3.81
N SER A 122 12.93 -10.90 -3.48
CA SER A 122 13.57 -10.55 -2.21
C SER A 122 12.73 -11.00 -1.01
N PHE A 123 11.40 -10.79 -1.03
CA PHE A 123 10.51 -11.30 0.02
C PHE A 123 10.62 -12.82 0.18
N ARG A 124 10.58 -13.56 -0.94
CA ARG A 124 10.75 -15.03 -0.92
C ARG A 124 12.07 -15.44 -0.28
N TYR A 125 13.15 -14.79 -0.70
CA TYR A 125 14.49 -15.08 -0.18
C TYR A 125 14.56 -14.83 1.33
N TYR A 126 14.07 -13.67 1.81
CA TYR A 126 14.11 -13.33 3.24
C TYR A 126 13.29 -14.29 4.10
N ILE A 127 12.09 -14.68 3.65
CA ILE A 127 11.24 -15.63 4.39
C ILE A 127 11.90 -17.02 4.50
N HIS A 128 12.54 -17.51 3.43
CA HIS A 128 13.18 -18.83 3.44
C HIS A 128 14.55 -18.85 4.12
N SER A 129 15.26 -17.73 4.19
CA SER A 129 16.65 -17.68 4.66
C SER A 129 16.82 -17.66 6.19
N SER A 130 15.75 -17.69 6.99
CA SER A 130 15.81 -17.70 8.46
C SER A 130 16.72 -16.61 9.07
N LEU A 131 16.94 -15.50 8.36
CA LEU A 131 17.72 -14.37 8.86
C LEU A 131 16.80 -13.48 9.70
N PRO A 132 17.26 -12.92 10.83
CA PRO A 132 16.47 -12.00 11.63
C PRO A 132 16.03 -10.82 10.76
N LEU A 133 14.73 -10.50 10.79
CA LEU A 133 14.09 -9.38 10.09
C LEU A 133 14.89 -8.10 10.32
N VAL A 134 15.68 -7.69 9.32
CA VAL A 134 16.28 -6.36 9.29
C VAL A 134 15.22 -5.43 8.70
N PHE A 135 14.68 -4.55 9.53
CA PHE A 135 13.80 -3.46 9.12
C PHE A 135 14.46 -2.67 7.99
N ASN A 136 13.93 -2.78 6.78
CA ASN A 136 14.44 -2.05 5.63
C ASN A 136 13.46 -0.91 5.33
N VAL A 137 13.86 0.31 5.70
CA VAL A 137 13.11 1.54 5.36
C VAL A 137 13.44 1.87 3.91
N SER A 138 12.49 1.69 2.99
CA SER A 138 12.65 2.13 1.60
C SER A 138 11.82 3.38 1.37
N LEU A 139 12.48 4.52 1.16
CA LEU A 139 11.83 5.73 0.66
C LEU A 139 11.47 5.54 -0.83
N LEU A 140 10.25 5.10 -1.11
CA LEU A 140 9.66 5.28 -2.43
C LEU A 140 9.28 6.75 -2.60
N HIS A 141 10.05 7.47 -3.41
CA HIS A 141 9.75 8.85 -3.79
C HIS A 141 8.56 8.85 -4.77
N GLY A 142 7.34 8.89 -4.23
CA GLY A 142 6.12 9.23 -4.98
C GLY A 142 6.00 10.74 -5.15
N CYS A 143 5.58 11.18 -6.34
CA CYS A 143 5.45 12.59 -6.73
C CYS A 143 4.68 13.45 -5.71
N SER A 144 5.19 14.68 -5.51
CA SER A 144 4.54 15.85 -4.90
C SER A 144 3.95 15.67 -3.49
N GLY A 145 4.81 15.80 -2.47
CA GLY A 145 4.43 16.43 -1.19
C GLY A 145 3.99 15.52 -0.05
N CYS A 146 3.69 14.24 -0.27
CA CYS A 146 3.36 13.31 0.81
C CYS A 146 4.60 12.52 1.25
N SER A 147 4.99 12.71 2.52
CA SER A 147 6.03 11.88 3.14
C SER A 147 5.39 10.57 3.62
N PHE A 148 5.52 9.50 2.84
CA PHE A 148 5.12 8.16 3.27
C PHE A 148 6.09 7.65 4.34
N ILE A 149 5.60 7.45 5.56
CA ILE A 149 6.36 6.74 6.59
C ILE A 149 6.07 5.25 6.42
N GLU A 150 7.03 4.51 5.84
CA GLU A 150 6.99 3.05 5.79
C GLU A 150 7.29 2.46 7.19
N LEU A 151 6.27 1.88 7.82
CA LEU A 151 6.47 0.99 8.96
C LEU A 151 6.24 -0.46 8.52
N TRP A 152 7.34 -1.22 8.45
CA TRP A 152 7.29 -2.67 8.28
C TRP A 152 7.04 -3.31 9.65
N LEU A 153 5.88 -3.95 9.83
CA LEU A 153 5.56 -4.80 10.99
C LEU A 153 5.54 -6.27 10.58
#